data_AF-A0A3A0B8W3-F1
#
_entry.id   AF-A0A3A0B8W3-F1
#
_cell.length_a   1.000
_cell.length_b   1.000
_cell.length_c   1.000
_cell.angle_alpha   90.00
_cell.angle_beta   90.00
_cell.angle_gamma   90.00
#
_symmetry.space_group_name_H-M   'P 1'
#
loop_
_entity.id
_entity.type
_entity.pdbx_description
1 polymer ?
#
loop_
_entity_poly.entity_id
_entity_poly.type
_entity_poly.pdbx_seq_one_letter_code
_entity_poly.pdbx_strand_id
1 'polypeptide(L)'
;MPSFSSPPNPQAFYEQVWAIVRMIPRGKVAAYGQIAKMIPPPDGVELEAYAAFAPRWVGGAMANCPDDVPWQRVINSQGRISERPGAERQRPLLEAEGVIFDAKDRVDFKKFGWSGMNEDDIPQQQTMF
;
A
#
# COMPACT_ATOMS: atom_id res chain seq x y z
N MET A 1 -25.97 3.53 -9.46
CA MET A 1 -24.71 3.20 -8.78
C MET A 1 -23.70 4.28 -9.13
N PRO A 2 -23.14 5.05 -8.18
CA PRO A 2 -22.03 5.92 -8.50
C PRO A 2 -20.87 5.04 -9.03
N SER A 3 -20.40 5.36 -10.24
CA SER A 3 -19.26 4.67 -10.86
C SER A 3 -18.00 5.39 -10.42
N PHE A 4 -17.48 5.05 -9.24
CA PHE A 4 -16.24 5.65 -8.77
C PHE A 4 -15.04 4.95 -9.42
N SER A 5 -14.71 5.36 -10.64
CA SER A 5 -13.46 4.99 -11.30
C SER A 5 -12.22 5.60 -10.63
N SER A 6 -12.42 6.62 -9.78
CA SER A 6 -11.39 7.33 -9.02
C SER A 6 -11.98 7.92 -7.72
N PRO A 7 -11.14 8.20 -6.69
CA PRO A 7 -11.60 8.86 -5.46
C PRO A 7 -12.10 10.29 -5.75
N PRO A 8 -13.01 10.86 -4.93
CA PRO A 8 -13.54 12.22 -5.13
C PRO A 8 -12.47 13.32 -5.17
N ASN A 9 -11.41 13.18 -4.36
CA ASN A 9 -10.22 14.03 -4.40
C ASN A 9 -8.97 13.14 -4.55
N PRO A 10 -8.50 12.89 -5.79
CA PRO A 10 -7.34 12.03 -6.03
C PRO A 10 -6.06 12.49 -5.36
N GLN A 11 -5.76 13.80 -5.38
CA GLN A 11 -4.54 14.32 -4.80
C GLN A 11 -4.48 14.05 -3.29
N ALA A 12 -5.54 14.40 -2.55
CA ALA A 12 -5.60 14.18 -1.11
C ALA A 12 -5.59 12.69 -0.73
N PHE A 13 -6.22 11.83 -1.55
CA PHE A 13 -6.18 10.38 -1.33
C PHE A 13 -4.77 9.82 -1.59
N TYR A 14 -4.11 10.27 -2.66
CA TYR A 14 -2.78 9.80 -3.04
C TYR A 14 -1.73 10.19 -2.01
N GLU A 15 -1.80 11.41 -1.47
CA GLU A 15 -0.90 11.86 -0.40
C GLU A 15 -0.99 10.97 0.84
N GLN A 16 -2.20 10.58 1.26
CA GLN A 16 -2.40 9.64 2.36
C GLN A 16 -1.82 8.26 2.06
N VAL A 17 -2.04 7.74 0.84
CA VAL A 17 -1.44 6.48 0.40
C VAL A 17 0.10 6.56 0.44
N TRP A 18 0.69 7.61 -0.10
CA TRP A 18 2.15 7.77 -0.12
C TRP A 18 2.74 7.90 1.28
N ALA A 19 2.08 8.62 2.18
CA ALA A 19 2.47 8.70 3.59
C ALA A 19 2.50 7.31 4.23
N ILE A 20 1.48 6.48 4.00
CA ILE A 20 1.42 5.10 4.49
C ILE A 20 2.53 4.23 3.89
N VAL A 21 2.74 4.31 2.57
CA VAL A 21 3.72 3.47 1.88
C VAL A 21 5.15 3.78 2.32
N ARG A 22 5.47 5.05 2.62
CA ARG A 22 6.77 5.45 3.19
C ARG A 22 7.07 4.79 4.53
N MET A 23 6.05 4.40 5.28
CA MET A 23 6.21 3.75 6.59
C MET A 23 6.45 2.25 6.50
N ILE A 24 6.26 1.63 5.33
CA ILE A 24 6.53 0.20 5.15
C ILE A 24 8.03 -0.04 5.29
N PRO A 25 8.51 -0.82 6.28
CA PRO A 25 9.93 -1.03 6.49
C PRO A 25 10.61 -1.74 5.31
N ARG A 26 11.91 -1.55 5.16
CA ARG A 26 12.73 -2.32 4.20
C ARG A 26 12.56 -3.83 4.47
N GLY A 27 12.37 -4.61 3.42
CA GLY A 27 12.17 -6.07 3.52
C GLY A 27 10.76 -6.47 3.96
N LYS A 28 9.82 -5.52 4.05
CA LYS A 28 8.40 -5.77 4.30
C LYS A 28 7.53 -5.36 3.11
N VAL A 29 6.37 -6.00 3.01
CA VAL A 29 5.38 -5.76 1.97
C VAL A 29 3.99 -5.55 2.55
N ALA A 30 3.16 -4.77 1.86
CA ALA A 30 1.76 -4.54 2.21
C ALA A 30 0.85 -4.80 1.00
N ALA A 31 -0.37 -5.23 1.26
CA ALA A 31 -1.37 -5.39 0.20
C ALA A 31 -2.09 -4.07 -0.11
N TYR A 32 -2.49 -3.83 -1.36
CA TYR A 32 -3.31 -2.66 -1.72
C TYR A 32 -4.55 -2.49 -0.83
N GLY A 33 -5.26 -3.58 -0.57
CA GLY A 33 -6.44 -3.56 0.30
C GLY A 33 -6.12 -3.32 1.77
N GLN A 34 -4.91 -3.64 2.23
CA GLN A 34 -4.48 -3.32 3.59
C GLN A 34 -4.25 -1.82 3.73
N ILE A 35 -3.56 -1.20 2.77
CA ILE A 35 -3.34 0.26 2.74
C ILE A 35 -4.69 0.99 2.65
N ALA A 36 -5.60 0.53 1.80
CA ALA A 36 -6.94 1.12 1.68
C ALA A 36 -7.71 1.14 3.01
N LYS A 37 -7.57 0.09 3.85
CA LYS A 37 -8.22 0.02 5.17
C LYS A 37 -7.63 0.98 6.20
N MET A 38 -6.42 1.48 5.97
CA MET A 38 -5.76 2.46 6.85
C MET A 38 -6.20 3.89 6.55
N ILE A 39 -6.94 4.12 5.46
CA ILE A 39 -7.43 5.42 5.04
C ILE A 39 -8.95 5.46 5.27
N PRO A 40 -9.49 6.50 5.94
CA PRO A 40 -10.93 6.63 6.10
C PRO A 40 -11.62 6.88 4.76
N PRO A 41 -12.88 6.43 4.58
CA PRO A 41 -13.67 6.77 3.41
C PRO A 41 -13.76 8.29 3.22
N PRO A 42 -13.55 8.81 1.99
CA PRO A 42 -13.77 10.23 1.70
C PRO A 42 -15.23 10.63 1.92
N ASP A 43 -15.46 11.91 2.23
CA ASP A 43 -16.81 12.45 2.40
C ASP A 43 -17.70 12.15 1.18
N GLY A 44 -18.92 11.70 1.44
CA GLY A 44 -19.89 11.35 0.40
C GLY A 44 -19.64 10.00 -0.30
N VAL A 45 -18.67 9.20 0.16
CA VAL A 45 -18.47 7.82 -0.30
C VAL A 45 -18.97 6.85 0.76
N GLU A 46 -20.01 6.08 0.42
CA GLU A 46 -20.53 5.02 1.28
C GLU A 46 -19.46 3.97 1.58
N LEU A 47 -19.51 3.38 2.78
CA LEU A 47 -18.47 2.46 3.27
C LEU A 47 -18.32 1.23 2.37
N GLU A 48 -19.42 0.67 1.88
CA GLU A 48 -19.41 -0.49 0.98
C GLU A 48 -18.80 -0.16 -0.38
N ALA A 49 -19.11 1.03 -0.91
CA ALA A 49 -18.52 1.51 -2.16
C ALA A 49 -17.01 1.75 -1.97
N TYR A 50 -16.62 2.37 -0.86
CA TYR A 50 -15.22 2.58 -0.51
C TYR A 50 -14.46 1.24 -0.45
N ALA A 51 -14.98 0.25 0.28
CA ALA A 51 -14.35 -1.06 0.41
C ALA A 51 -14.15 -1.77 -0.95
N ALA A 52 -15.09 -1.58 -1.88
CA ALA A 52 -15.01 -2.17 -3.21
C ALA A 52 -13.97 -1.49 -4.13
N PHE A 53 -13.84 -0.17 -4.06
CA PHE A 53 -13.03 0.61 -5.01
C PHE A 53 -11.66 1.04 -4.48
N ALA A 54 -11.52 1.28 -3.18
CA ALA A 54 -10.31 1.85 -2.58
C ALA A 54 -9.02 1.07 -2.89
N PRO A 55 -8.97 -0.28 -2.91
CA PRO A 55 -7.76 -0.99 -3.31
C PRO A 55 -7.29 -0.64 -4.74
N ARG A 56 -8.23 -0.38 -5.66
CA ARG A 56 -7.92 0.05 -7.02
C ARG A 56 -7.43 1.50 -7.04
N TRP A 57 -7.99 2.37 -6.20
CA TRP A 57 -7.51 3.75 -6.05
C TRP A 57 -6.09 3.81 -5.48
N VAL A 58 -5.73 2.91 -4.54
CA VAL A 58 -4.34 2.75 -4.07
C VAL A 58 -3.43 2.36 -5.24
N GLY A 59 -3.88 1.45 -6.12
CA GLY A 59 -3.15 1.13 -7.36
C GLY A 59 -2.91 2.36 -8.25
N GLY A 60 -3.92 3.22 -8.39
CA GLY A 60 -3.79 4.51 -9.08
C GLY A 60 -2.76 5.45 -8.42
N ALA A 61 -2.76 5.53 -7.09
CA ALA A 61 -1.78 6.30 -6.34
C ALA A 61 -0.34 5.78 -6.54
N MET A 62 -0.15 4.47 -6.60
CA MET A 62 1.16 3.84 -6.85
C MET A 62 1.65 4.04 -8.29
N ALA A 63 0.74 4.13 -9.26
CA ALA A 63 1.11 4.45 -10.63
C ALA A 63 1.58 5.90 -10.81
N ASN A 64 1.25 6.79 -9.87
CA ASN A 64 1.58 8.22 -9.91
C ASN A 64 2.46 8.65 -8.73
N CYS A 65 3.16 7.72 -8.06
CA CYS A 65 3.90 8.05 -6.87
C CYS A 65 5.20 8.84 -7.17
N PRO A 66 5.59 9.77 -6.29
CA PRO A 66 6.92 10.37 -6.31
C PRO A 66 8.05 9.34 -6.12
N ASP A 67 9.26 9.71 -6.54
CA ASP A 67 10.45 8.83 -6.51
C ASP A 67 10.86 8.36 -5.11
N ASP A 68 10.53 9.13 -4.06
CA ASP A 68 10.85 8.80 -2.67
C ASP A 68 9.90 7.79 -2.04
N VAL A 69 8.79 7.44 -2.72
CA VAL A 69 7.81 6.46 -2.25
C VAL A 69 8.30 5.04 -2.60
N PRO A 70 8.45 4.12 -1.63
CA PRO A 70 8.92 2.76 -1.89
C PRO A 70 7.81 1.87 -2.49
N TRP A 71 7.36 2.22 -3.69
CA TRP A 71 6.26 1.58 -4.41
C TRP A 71 6.42 0.07 -4.58
N GLN A 72 7.67 -0.41 -4.64
CA GLN A 72 7.96 -1.84 -4.79
C GLN A 72 7.42 -2.68 -3.63
N ARG A 73 7.19 -2.08 -2.46
CA ARG A 73 6.70 -2.76 -1.25
C ARG A 73 5.19 -3.01 -1.27
N VAL A 74 4.46 -2.54 -2.28
CA VAL A 74 3.02 -2.75 -2.41
C VAL A 74 2.70 -3.84 -3.44
N ILE A 75 2.06 -4.92 -2.99
CA ILE A 75 1.74 -6.10 -3.80
C ILE A 75 0.25 -6.46 -3.68
N ASN A 76 -0.22 -7.45 -4.46
CA ASN A 76 -1.62 -7.86 -4.36
C ASN A 76 -1.88 -8.77 -3.15
N SER A 77 -3.15 -8.99 -2.83
CA SER A 77 -3.58 -9.82 -1.70
C SER A 77 -3.21 -11.30 -1.82
N GLN A 78 -2.81 -11.76 -3.00
CA GLN A 78 -2.34 -13.13 -3.23
C GLN A 78 -0.83 -13.28 -2.99
N GLY A 79 -0.17 -12.22 -2.55
CA GLY A 79 1.29 -12.18 -2.33
C GLY A 79 2.08 -12.07 -3.62
N ARG A 80 1.46 -11.65 -4.73
CA ARG A 80 2.11 -11.56 -6.04
C ARG A 80 2.31 -10.11 -6.45
N ILE A 81 3.32 -9.89 -7.28
CA ILE A 81 3.47 -8.64 -8.03
C ILE A 81 2.32 -8.54 -9.04
N SER A 82 1.60 -7.41 -9.03
CA SER A 82 0.54 -7.13 -10.00
C SER A 82 1.14 -6.84 -11.38
N GLU A 83 0.59 -7.47 -12.42
CA GLU A 83 0.96 -7.20 -13.80
C GLU A 83 0.61 -5.76 -14.21
N ARG A 84 1.64 -5.00 -14.61
CA ARG A 84 1.55 -3.61 -15.09
C ARG A 84 2.86 -3.23 -15.77
N PRO A 85 2.90 -2.16 -16.59
CA PRO A 85 4.16 -1.64 -17.13
C PRO A 85 5.17 -1.37 -16.01
N GLY A 86 6.41 -1.85 -16.14
CA GLY A 86 7.46 -1.69 -15.13
C GLY A 86 7.44 -2.73 -13.99
N ALA A 87 6.49 -3.67 -13.98
CA ALA A 87 6.39 -4.70 -12.94
C ALA A 87 7.63 -5.58 -12.84
N GLU A 88 8.36 -5.78 -13.95
CA GLU A 88 9.61 -6.54 -14.01
C GLU A 88 10.71 -5.96 -13.10
N ARG A 89 10.66 -4.65 -12.81
CA ARG A 89 11.59 -3.99 -11.87
C ARG A 89 11.26 -4.28 -10.41
N GLN A 90 10.01 -4.64 -10.10
CA GLN A 90 9.54 -4.76 -8.72
C GLN A 90 10.21 -5.91 -7.98
N ARG A 91 10.37 -7.07 -8.63
CA ARG A 91 10.97 -8.26 -8.01
C ARG A 91 12.44 -8.06 -7.62
N PRO A 92 13.34 -7.62 -8.53
CA PRO A 92 14.73 -7.38 -8.16
C PRO A 92 14.89 -6.38 -7.00
N LEU A 93 14.05 -5.33 -6.95
CA LEU A 93 14.07 -4.36 -5.85
C LEU A 93 13.68 -5.01 -4.52
N LEU A 94 12.63 -5.84 -4.50
CA LEU A 94 12.20 -6.58 -3.32
C LEU A 94 13.24 -7.62 -2.87
N GLU A 95 13.83 -8.35 -3.80
CA GLU A 95 14.89 -9.34 -3.51
C GLU A 95 16.14 -8.66 -2.95
N ALA A 96 16.50 -7.46 -3.44
CA ALA A 96 17.58 -6.65 -2.88
C ALA A 96 17.28 -6.15 -1.45
N GLU A 97 16.01 -6.12 -1.06
CA GLU A 97 15.58 -5.86 0.32
C GLU A 97 15.49 -7.14 1.18
N GLY A 98 15.79 -8.32 0.62
CA GLY A 98 15.75 -9.60 1.31
C GLY A 98 14.40 -10.32 1.26
N VAL A 99 13.45 -9.84 0.47
CA VAL A 99 12.15 -10.51 0.28
C VAL A 99 12.32 -11.71 -0.65
N ILE A 100 11.78 -12.85 -0.23
CA ILE A 100 11.89 -14.12 -0.96
C ILE A 100 10.54 -14.48 -1.59
N PHE A 101 10.58 -14.90 -2.85
CA PHE A 101 9.44 -15.44 -3.58
C PHE A 101 9.51 -16.97 -3.60
N ASP A 102 8.36 -17.62 -3.46
CA ASP A 102 8.24 -19.07 -3.61
C ASP A 102 8.30 -19.51 -5.09
N ALA A 103 8.26 -20.82 -5.34
CA ALA A 103 8.26 -21.41 -6.68
C ALA A 103 7.02 -21.02 -7.53
N LYS A 104 6.02 -20.36 -6.94
CA LYS A 104 4.81 -19.86 -7.60
C LYS A 104 4.81 -18.33 -7.67
N ASP A 105 5.95 -17.66 -7.46
CA ASP A 105 6.10 -16.20 -7.45
C ASP A 105 5.25 -15.49 -6.39
N ARG A 106 5.11 -16.09 -5.21
CA ARG A 106 4.39 -15.50 -4.07
C ARG A 106 5.33 -15.16 -2.92
N VAL A 107 5.06 -14.03 -2.29
CA VAL A 107 5.64 -13.60 -1.02
C VAL A 107 4.80 -14.15 0.13
N ASP A 108 5.47 -14.74 1.12
CA ASP A 108 4.82 -15.17 2.36
C ASP A 108 4.56 -13.97 3.29
N PHE A 109 3.31 -13.53 3.34
CA PHE A 109 2.89 -12.44 4.24
C PHE A 109 3.13 -12.73 5.72
N LYS A 110 3.22 -13.99 6.17
CA LYS A 110 3.56 -14.27 7.57
C LYS A 110 4.99 -13.85 7.91
N LYS A 111 5.89 -13.88 6.94
CA LYS A 111 7.31 -13.54 7.10
C LYS A 111 7.59 -12.09 6.73
N PHE A 112 7.10 -11.68 5.57
CA PHE A 112 7.42 -10.38 4.97
C PHE A 112 6.26 -9.38 5.06
N GLY A 113 5.08 -9.79 5.51
CA GLY A 113 3.97 -8.87 5.68
C GLY A 113 4.27 -7.79 6.71
N TRP A 114 3.97 -6.55 6.36
CA TRP A 114 3.92 -5.46 7.30
C TRP A 114 2.61 -5.56 8.10
N SER A 115 2.68 -5.51 9.43
CA SER A 115 1.49 -5.54 10.30
C SER A 115 0.75 -4.21 10.37
N GLY A 116 1.31 -3.14 9.81
CA GLY A 116 0.87 -1.77 10.03
C GLY A 116 1.68 -1.09 11.12
N MET A 117 1.25 0.10 11.52
CA MET A 117 1.79 0.80 12.69
C MET A 117 1.28 0.07 13.93
N ASN A 118 2.12 -0.73 14.57
CA ASN A 118 1.83 -1.13 15.95
C ASN A 118 1.94 0.12 16.83
N GLU A 119 1.25 0.19 17.97
CA GLU A 119 1.41 1.28 18.95
C GLU A 119 2.89 1.48 19.35
N ASP A 120 3.68 0.41 19.30
CA ASP A 120 5.12 0.41 19.57
C ASP A 120 5.97 1.16 18.52
N ASP A 121 5.45 1.39 17.31
CA ASP A 121 6.15 2.08 16.21
C ASP A 121 5.87 3.59 16.18
N ILE A 122 5.03 4.10 17.09
CA ILE A 122 4.78 5.54 17.25
C ILE A 122 5.95 6.11 18.06
N PRO A 123 6.74 7.07 17.52
CA PRO A 123 7.71 7.78 18.34
C PRO A 123 6.93 8.42 19.49
N GLN A 124 7.22 8.00 20.72
CA GLN A 124 6.68 8.63 21.92
C GLN A 124 7.08 10.10 21.87
N GLN A 125 6.19 10.96 21.35
CA GLN A 125 6.33 12.39 21.54
C GLN A 125 6.26 12.57 23.05
N GLN A 126 7.38 12.95 23.65
CA GLN A 126 7.42 13.40 25.02
C GLN A 126 6.43 14.54 25.16
N THR A 127 5.25 14.24 25.69
CA THR A 127 4.39 15.24 26.28
C THR A 127 5.07 15.67 27.58
N MET A 128 6.05 16.57 27.47
CA MET A 128 6.26 17.55 28.51
C MET A 128 5.19 18.61 28.29
N PHE A 129 4.24 18.69 29.22
CA PHE A 129 3.65 19.86 29.88
C PHE A 129 2.33 19.45 30.53
#